data_AF-A0A1E1KEW3-F1
#
_entry.id   AF-A0A1E1KEW3-F1
#
_cell.length_a   1.000
_cell.length_b   1.000
_cell.length_c   1.000
_cell.angle_alpha   90.00
_cell.angle_beta   90.00
_cell.angle_gamma   90.00
#
_symmetry.space_group_name_H-M   'P 1'
#
loop_
_entity.id
_entity.type
_entity.pdbx_description
1 polymer ?
#
loop_
_entity_poly.entity_id
_entity_poly.type
_entity_poly.pdbx_seq_one_letter_code
_entity_poly.pdbx_strand_id
1 'polypeptide(L)'
;MPKLFSNDSMTPDLCISSALARRFASPATSLLYVGLEYGRECYAATQAPKPQPVPLVGSKACNMACKGDPKVSCGGGNMFNLYAATSVTVTGTVTDQWTSAGPISTVV
;
A
#
# COMPACT_ATOMS: atom_id res chain seq x y z
N MET A 1 -5.02 -12.49 -0.74
CA MET A 1 -5.04 -11.26 0.09
C MET A 1 -6.26 -10.44 -0.33
N PRO A 2 -6.97 -9.75 0.58
CA PRO A 2 -8.09 -8.91 0.19
C PRO A 2 -7.64 -7.64 -0.52
N LYS A 3 -8.46 -7.17 -1.47
CA LYS A 3 -8.24 -5.93 -2.21
C LYS A 3 -8.54 -4.74 -1.29
N LEU A 4 -7.61 -3.81 -1.18
CA LEU A 4 -7.78 -2.58 -0.40
C LEU A 4 -8.45 -1.50 -1.24
N PHE A 5 -7.93 -1.25 -2.45
CA PHE A 5 -8.51 -0.34 -3.43
C PHE A 5 -7.93 -0.58 -4.83
N SER A 6 -8.47 0.09 -5.84
CA SER A 6 -7.88 0.12 -7.18
C SER A 6 -8.25 1.40 -7.92
N ASN A 7 -7.24 2.03 -8.54
CA ASN A 7 -7.39 3.26 -9.32
C ASN A 7 -6.18 3.46 -10.24
N ASP A 8 -6.27 4.45 -11.11
CA ASP A 8 -5.20 4.77 -12.07
C ASP A 8 -4.09 5.67 -11.48
N SER A 9 -4.16 5.98 -10.18
CA SER A 9 -3.10 6.66 -9.43
C SER A 9 -2.21 5.67 -8.67
N MET A 10 -2.32 4.38 -8.95
CA MET A 10 -1.59 3.34 -8.25
C MET A 10 -0.08 3.52 -8.33
N THR A 11 0.59 3.52 -7.18
CA THR A 11 2.05 3.41 -7.02
C THR A 11 2.35 2.51 -5.82
N PRO A 12 3.55 1.93 -5.71
CA PRO A 12 3.95 1.15 -4.54
C PRO A 12 3.77 1.95 -3.23
N ASP A 13 4.25 3.21 -3.21
CA ASP A 13 4.15 4.10 -2.05
C ASP A 13 2.71 4.42 -1.66
N LEU A 14 1.82 4.64 -2.63
CA LEU A 14 0.41 4.89 -2.35
C LEU A 14 -0.25 3.68 -1.70
N CYS A 15 0.01 2.48 -2.22
CA CYS A 15 -0.56 1.25 -1.69
C CYS A 15 -0.02 0.93 -0.29
N ILE A 16 1.29 1.08 -0.08
CA ILE A 16 1.95 0.88 1.21
C ILE A 16 1.40 1.87 2.25
N SER A 17 1.43 3.17 1.96
CA SER A 17 0.96 4.20 2.90
C SER A 17 -0.51 4.03 3.27
N SER A 18 -1.36 3.67 2.31
CA SER A 18 -2.77 3.36 2.55
C SER A 18 -2.95 2.15 3.47
N ALA A 19 -2.13 1.10 3.31
CA ALA A 19 -2.17 -0.07 4.19
C ALA A 19 -1.73 0.26 5.61
N LEU A 20 -0.70 1.11 5.79
CA LEU A 20 -0.27 1.59 7.10
C LEU A 20 -1.35 2.47 7.76
N ALA A 21 -2.02 3.33 7.00
CA ALA A 21 -3.07 4.21 7.52
C ALA A 21 -4.25 3.44 8.16
N ARG A 22 -4.48 2.18 7.76
CA ARG A 22 -5.52 1.32 8.36
C ARG A 22 -5.31 1.05 9.85
N ARG A 23 -4.10 1.27 10.39
CA ARG A 23 -3.83 1.20 11.83
C ARG A 23 -4.51 2.31 12.63
N PHE A 24 -4.79 3.44 12.00
CA PHE A 24 -5.45 4.59 12.62
C PHE A 24 -6.94 4.69 12.26
N ALA A 25 -7.42 3.82 11.37
CA ALA A 25 -8.84 3.72 11.05
C ALA A 25 -9.62 3.04 12.19
N SER A 26 -10.95 3.15 12.18
CA SER A 26 -11.82 2.40 13.09
C SER A 26 -12.65 1.38 12.28
N PRO A 27 -12.56 0.07 12.60
CA PRO A 27 -11.65 -0.55 13.56
C PRO A 27 -10.19 -0.54 13.08
N ALA A 28 -9.26 -0.37 14.02
CA ALA A 28 -7.83 -0.34 13.75
C ALA A 28 -7.35 -1.71 13.23
N THR A 29 -6.70 -1.74 12.07
CA THR A 29 -6.20 -2.97 11.45
C THR A 29 -4.75 -2.81 11.01
N SER A 30 -3.87 -3.69 11.49
CA SER A 30 -2.47 -3.71 11.08
C SER A 30 -2.25 -4.61 9.87
N LEU A 31 -2.18 -4.01 8.68
CA LEU A 31 -1.85 -4.72 7.45
C LEU A 31 -0.33 -4.73 7.25
N LEU A 32 0.28 -5.92 7.34
CA LEU A 32 1.74 -6.12 7.31
C LEU A 32 2.26 -6.51 5.93
N TYR A 33 1.39 -7.04 5.07
CA TYR A 33 1.72 -7.50 3.74
C TYR A 33 0.92 -6.70 2.73
N VAL A 34 1.60 -6.22 1.69
CA VAL A 34 1.04 -5.37 0.65
C VAL A 34 1.39 -5.98 -0.70
N GLY A 35 0.40 -6.15 -1.57
CA GLY A 35 0.56 -6.69 -2.91
C GLY A 35 0.05 -5.70 -3.95
N LEU A 36 0.80 -5.49 -5.02
CA LEU A 36 0.32 -4.73 -6.19
C LEU A 36 0.09 -5.67 -7.37
N GLU A 37 -1.06 -5.49 -8.04
CA GLU A 37 -1.48 -6.31 -9.18
C GLU A 37 -2.07 -5.47 -10.31
N TYR A 38 -2.00 -6.01 -11.53
CA TYR A 38 -2.62 -5.43 -12.73
C TYR A 38 -2.30 -3.94 -12.97
N GLY A 39 -1.18 -3.43 -12.46
CA GLY A 39 -0.78 -2.03 -12.62
C GLY A 39 -1.61 -1.02 -11.82
N ARG A 40 -2.75 -1.42 -11.25
CA ARG A 40 -3.77 -0.51 -10.71
C ARG A 40 -4.43 -0.98 -9.42
N GLU A 41 -4.05 -2.15 -8.91
CA GLU A 41 -4.72 -2.78 -7.78
C GLU A 41 -3.79 -2.86 -6.57
N CYS A 42 -4.33 -2.50 -5.41
CA CYS A 42 -3.67 -2.60 -4.13
C CYS A 42 -4.36 -3.65 -3.28
N TYR A 43 -3.58 -4.59 -2.78
CA TYR A 43 -3.98 -5.65 -1.88
C TYR A 43 -3.20 -5.52 -0.59
N ALA A 44 -3.84 -5.85 0.53
CA ALA A 44 -3.16 -5.78 1.81
C ALA A 44 -3.74 -6.81 2.80
N ALA A 45 -2.88 -7.41 3.62
CA ALA A 45 -3.26 -8.44 4.56
C ALA A 45 -2.48 -8.33 5.87
N THR A 46 -3.09 -8.80 6.95
CA THR A 46 -2.45 -8.93 8.27
C THR A 46 -1.47 -10.10 8.30
N GLN A 47 -1.73 -11.15 7.53
CA GLN A 47 -0.94 -12.38 7.48
C GLN A 47 -0.22 -12.53 6.13
N ALA A 48 0.88 -13.27 6.14
CA ALA A 48 1.62 -13.60 4.93
C ALA A 48 0.72 -14.33 3.92
N PRO A 49 0.91 -14.12 2.60
CA PRO A 49 0.24 -14.92 1.59
C PRO A 49 0.48 -16.42 1.79
N LYS A 50 -0.57 -17.22 1.59
CA LYS A 50 -0.50 -18.68 1.56
C LYS A 50 -0.99 -19.16 0.18
N PRO A 51 -0.26 -20.05 -0.51
CA PRO A 51 1.07 -20.57 -0.16
C PRO A 51 2.15 -19.48 -0.09
N GLN A 52 3.31 -19.79 0.51
CA GLN A 52 4.41 -18.82 0.58
C GLN A 52 4.72 -18.28 -0.83
N PRO A 53 4.97 -16.96 -0.94
CA PRO A 53 5.39 -16.36 -2.20
C PRO A 53 6.68 -17.01 -2.69
N VAL A 54 6.70 -17.40 -3.96
CA VAL A 54 7.93 -17.81 -4.64
C VAL A 54 8.49 -16.61 -5.41
N PRO A 55 9.81 -16.37 -5.39
CA PRO A 55 10.40 -15.35 -6.24
C PRO A 55 10.02 -15.57 -7.69
N LEU A 56 9.56 -14.52 -8.34
CA LEU A 56 9.19 -14.55 -9.74
C LEU A 56 10.39 -14.16 -10.60
N VAL A 57 10.65 -14.93 -11.66
CA VAL A 57 11.79 -14.71 -12.59
C VAL A 57 11.35 -14.79 -14.05
N GLY A 58 12.11 -14.14 -14.95
CA GLY A 58 11.90 -14.21 -16.39
C GLY A 58 10.58 -13.60 -16.85
N SER A 59 9.86 -14.29 -17.74
CA SER A 59 8.53 -13.85 -18.22
C SER A 59 7.47 -13.80 -17.13
N LYS A 60 7.75 -14.42 -15.97
CA LYS A 60 6.91 -14.33 -14.78
C LYS A 60 7.30 -13.15 -13.86
N ALA A 61 8.30 -12.35 -14.20
CA ALA A 61 8.60 -11.15 -13.44
C ALA A 61 7.43 -10.16 -13.48
N CYS A 62 7.25 -9.39 -12.41
CA CYS A 62 6.24 -8.33 -12.34
C CYS A 62 6.63 -7.18 -13.28
N ASN A 63 6.09 -7.21 -14.49
CA ASN A 63 6.47 -6.31 -15.57
C ASN A 63 5.37 -5.30 -15.92
N MET A 64 4.23 -5.32 -15.22
CA MET A 64 3.16 -4.38 -15.49
C MET A 64 3.47 -3.04 -14.83
N ALA A 65 3.59 -2.00 -15.64
CA ALA A 65 3.83 -0.65 -15.14
C ALA A 65 2.67 -0.18 -14.25
N CYS A 66 3.00 0.55 -13.18
CA CYS A 66 2.00 1.19 -12.35
C CYS A 66 1.27 2.29 -13.13
N LYS A 67 -0.04 2.41 -12.95
CA LYS A 67 -0.83 3.44 -13.63
C LYS A 67 -0.49 4.85 -13.15
N GLY A 68 -0.17 5.01 -11.86
CA GLY A 68 0.23 6.29 -11.27
C GLY A 68 1.69 6.66 -11.51
N ASP A 69 2.54 5.69 -11.82
CA ASP A 69 3.94 5.92 -12.21
C ASP A 69 4.44 4.82 -13.16
N PRO A 70 4.50 5.08 -14.48
CA PRO A 70 4.86 4.06 -15.45
C PRO A 70 6.34 3.62 -15.37
N LYS A 71 7.17 4.26 -14.55
CA LYS A 71 8.59 3.89 -14.36
C LYS A 71 8.80 2.76 -13.37
N VAL A 72 7.78 2.42 -12.58
CA VAL A 72 7.83 1.35 -11.58
C VAL A 72 6.84 0.24 -11.92
N SER A 73 7.16 -0.98 -11.49
CA SER A 73 6.29 -2.14 -11.70
C SER A 73 5.26 -2.29 -10.57
N CYS A 74 4.02 -2.63 -10.92
CA CYS A 74 2.88 -2.91 -10.05
C CYS A 74 2.23 -4.26 -10.40
N GLY A 75 3.03 -5.33 -10.34
CA GLY A 75 2.57 -6.70 -10.49
C GLY A 75 2.54 -7.21 -11.94
N GLY A 76 1.67 -8.19 -12.17
CA GLY A 76 1.39 -8.87 -13.43
C GLY A 76 0.05 -9.61 -13.32
N GLY A 77 -0.42 -10.25 -14.39
CA GLY A 77 -1.68 -10.99 -14.33
C GLY A 77 -1.58 -12.22 -13.42
N ASN A 78 -2.21 -12.18 -12.24
CA ASN A 78 -2.09 -13.17 -11.16
C ASN A 78 -0.72 -13.16 -10.45
N MET A 79 0.01 -12.05 -10.51
CA MET A 79 1.36 -11.91 -9.96
C MET A 79 1.48 -10.62 -9.15
N PHE A 80 1.92 -10.75 -7.90
CA PHE A 80 2.06 -9.61 -7.01
C PHE A 80 3.50 -9.14 -6.90
N ASN A 81 3.71 -7.82 -6.97
CA ASN A 81 4.83 -7.22 -6.25
C ASN A 81 4.46 -7.21 -4.76
N LEU A 82 5.12 -8.05 -3.97
CA LEU A 82 4.85 -8.20 -2.55
C LEU A 82 5.84 -7.40 -1.71
N TYR A 83 5.31 -6.58 -0.82
CA TYR A 83 6.03 -5.79 0.15
C TYR A 83 5.60 -6.26 1.54
N ALA A 84 6.56 -6.44 2.43
CA ALA A 84 6.30 -6.75 3.83
C ALA A 84 6.84 -5.60 4.69
N ALA A 85 6.00 -5.11 5.61
CA ALA A 85 6.46 -4.18 6.62
C ALA A 85 7.33 -4.93 7.63
N THR A 86 8.65 -4.85 7.50
CA THR A 86 9.55 -5.07 8.64
C THR A 86 9.28 -3.93 9.60
N SER A 87 8.80 -4.22 10.81
CA SER A 87 8.51 -3.27 11.89
C SER A 87 9.22 -1.93 11.73
N VAL A 88 8.52 -0.92 11.21
CA VAL A 88 9.00 0.46 11.26
C VAL A 88 8.78 0.89 12.71
N THR A 89 9.85 0.90 13.50
CA THR A 89 9.86 1.61 14.77
C THR A 89 9.62 3.07 14.42
N VAL A 90 8.39 3.55 14.61
CA VAL A 90 8.10 4.97 14.52
C VAL A 90 8.73 5.60 15.76
N THR A 91 10.01 5.94 15.69
CA THR A 91 10.64 6.85 16.64
C THR A 91 10.23 8.26 16.25
N GLY A 92 8.96 8.55 16.46
CA GLY A 92 8.34 9.82 16.15
C GLY A 92 7.11 9.94 17.02
N THR A 93 7.21 10.77 18.06
CA THR A 93 6.06 11.25 18.83
C THR A 93 5.16 12.04 17.87
N VAL A 94 4.20 11.36 17.26
CA VAL A 94 3.02 11.99 16.69
C VAL A 94 2.18 12.50 17.87
N THR A 95 2.45 13.72 18.32
CA THR A 95 1.38 14.51 18.94
C THR A 95 0.36 14.74 17.85
N ASP A 96 -0.86 14.24 18.09
CA ASP A 96 -2.06 14.43 17.28
C ASP A 96 -2.01 15.70 16.44
N GLN A 97 -2.28 15.60 15.14
CA GLN A 97 -3.21 16.51 14.47
C GLN A 97 -3.60 15.90 13.11
N TRP A 98 -4.68 15.12 13.15
CA TRP A 98 -5.67 15.21 12.09
C TRP A 98 -6.24 16.63 12.10
N THR A 99 -6.04 17.42 11.05
CA THR A 99 -6.95 18.52 10.73
C THR A 99 -7.37 18.41 9.28
N SER A 100 -8.51 17.74 9.10
CA SER A 100 -9.31 17.81 7.90
C SER A 100 -9.82 19.25 7.74
N ALA A 101 -9.57 19.85 6.58
CA ALA A 101 -10.32 20.92 5.92
C ALA A 101 -11.05 21.96 6.80
N GLY A 102 -10.51 23.18 6.81
CA GLY A 102 -11.24 24.43 7.05
C GLY A 102 -10.34 25.64 6.81
N PRO A 103 -10.81 26.71 6.13
CA PRO A 103 -10.00 27.91 5.95
C PRO A 103 -9.93 28.67 7.28
N ILE A 104 -8.74 28.78 7.84
CA ILE A 104 -8.48 29.57 9.05
C ILE A 104 -8.48 31.05 8.68
N SER A 105 -9.63 31.70 8.91
CA SER A 105 -9.69 33.17 9.05
C SER A 105 -8.93 33.56 10.32
N THR A 106 -7.90 34.37 10.12
CA THR A 106 -7.21 35.14 11.16
C THR A 106 -8.18 36.12 11.82
N VAL A 107 -8.34 36.07 13.14
CA VAL A 107 -8.87 37.22 13.88
C VAL A 107 -8.29 37.29 15.29
N VAL A 108 -7.69 38.46 15.56
CA VAL A 108 -7.33 39.17 16.82
C VAL A 108 -6.80 38.41 18.03
#